data_AF-A0A935AS71-F1
#
_entry.id   AF-A0A935AS71-F1
#
_cell.length_a   1.000
_cell.length_b   1.000
_cell.length_c   1.000
_cell.angle_alpha   90.00
_cell.angle_beta   90.00
_cell.angle_gamma   90.00
#
_symmetry.space_group_name_H-M   'P 1'
#
loop_
_entity.id
_entity.type
_entity.pdbx_description
1 polymer ?
#
loop_
_entity_poly.entity_id
_entity_poly.type
_entity_poly.pdbx_seq_one_letter_code
_entity_poly.pdbx_strand_id
1 'polypeptide(L)'
;MENKGNGKENQTFFTEWLEKLQQESWQLELLISGFAIVGIYSTRTIIADFQFYRYNEFYSEFGLLVGMLTYVFKTGWLIFFINLIVHVILRGLWIGTIGLRYVSSEIDYDNMKYADRFTNFLKYKVGSYDNFIERLEKFCSVLFAFTFLLFLFCFSLCIFMIELIFLVVLFEKLFPNSQDAIAVGGLLALFFLLLGVIVFIDLISLGALKKIKDKRVSTVYFYIYRFISFITLSFLYRPLLYNFIDNSYTRKLFYFSVPYIFIVMGGYNLLENNPNPYLPDQKMLQSKGLTINDYYYDDLRNIKLQEFPNEERKINKQLLKIVSLQEFNIIGNNSAIFIRLDKNMVKLVEMDTTISPFKNSGLSMRWWFNREKIEDKTVLATKSAKEKELSTLINERKQLKKEKDVNNEAKIDSLNKLIAQRTRFWEDKINTATDIHLQNIQKKYLENISLYIDDARVELNQCFYYTHPHFKEQGLKCFFGTDTLSTGIHYVKFIRNVVENDDEIEKDSLILPINKH
;
A
#
# COMPACT_ATOMS: atom_id res chain seq x y z
N MET A 1 -30.37 51.41 26.77
CA MET A 1 -30.95 50.06 26.86
C MET A 1 -31.24 49.47 25.46
N GLU A 2 -30.36 49.68 24.48
CA GLU A 2 -30.71 49.47 23.05
C GLU A 2 -29.92 48.35 22.36
N ASN A 3 -29.16 47.53 23.10
CA ASN A 3 -28.25 46.53 22.51
C ASN A 3 -28.64 45.07 22.81
N LYS A 4 -29.84 44.82 23.35
CA LYS A 4 -30.37 43.46 23.61
C LYS A 4 -31.39 42.97 22.57
N GLY A 5 -31.92 43.84 21.71
CA GLY A 5 -32.87 43.46 20.64
C GLY A 5 -32.18 42.87 19.40
N ASN A 6 -31.09 43.50 18.96
CA ASN A 6 -30.38 43.16 17.71
C ASN A 6 -29.70 41.76 17.73
N GLY A 7 -29.35 41.25 18.92
CA GLY A 7 -28.81 39.90 19.08
C GLY A 7 -29.85 38.78 18.98
N LYS A 8 -31.12 39.06 19.31
CA LYS A 8 -32.22 38.09 19.22
C LYS A 8 -32.75 37.96 17.79
N GLU A 9 -32.92 39.08 17.07
CA GLU A 9 -33.33 39.06 15.66
C GLU A 9 -32.30 38.38 14.76
N ASN A 10 -31.00 38.61 14.99
CA ASN A 10 -29.95 37.91 14.23
C ASN A 10 -29.94 36.41 14.51
N GLN A 11 -30.30 35.97 15.73
CA GLN A 11 -30.42 34.54 16.06
C GLN A 11 -31.65 33.90 15.42
N THR A 12 -32.80 34.58 15.40
CA THR A 12 -34.02 34.06 14.75
C THR A 12 -33.84 33.99 13.23
N PHE A 13 -33.30 35.04 12.61
CA PHE A 13 -32.97 35.03 11.18
C PHE A 13 -32.01 33.91 10.81
N PHE A 14 -30.95 33.71 11.58
CA PHE A 14 -29.99 32.62 11.34
C PHE A 14 -30.64 31.24 11.47
N THR A 15 -31.56 31.06 12.42
CA THR A 15 -32.28 29.79 12.60
C THR A 15 -33.21 29.50 11.42
N GLU A 16 -34.01 30.48 11.00
CA GLU A 16 -34.89 30.34 9.82
C GLU A 16 -34.10 30.08 8.54
N TRP A 17 -32.97 30.76 8.36
CA TRP A 17 -32.08 30.53 7.25
C TRP A 17 -31.46 29.13 7.26
N LEU A 18 -31.03 28.64 8.43
CA LEU A 18 -30.55 27.28 8.60
C LEU A 18 -31.63 26.24 8.30
N GLU A 19 -32.87 26.46 8.75
CA GLU A 19 -34.00 25.57 8.46
C GLU A 19 -34.27 25.49 6.96
N LYS A 20 -34.26 26.63 6.26
CA LYS A 20 -34.44 26.66 4.81
C LYS A 20 -33.29 25.95 4.08
N LEU A 21 -32.04 26.20 4.46
CA LEU A 21 -30.89 25.49 3.90
C LEU A 21 -30.96 24.00 4.17
N GLN A 22 -31.42 23.59 5.35
CA GLN A 22 -31.60 22.20 5.70
C GLN A 22 -32.67 21.55 4.81
N GLN A 23 -33.77 22.24 4.52
CA GLN A 23 -34.82 21.74 3.62
C GLN A 23 -34.35 21.61 2.16
N GLU A 24 -33.49 22.52 1.70
CA GLU A 24 -32.92 22.48 0.34
C GLU A 24 -31.64 21.62 0.25
N SER A 25 -31.15 21.12 1.39
CA SER A 25 -29.87 20.41 1.48
C SER A 25 -29.81 19.16 0.61
N TRP A 26 -30.95 18.52 0.32
CA TRP A 26 -31.02 17.33 -0.52
C TRP A 26 -30.39 17.54 -1.91
N GLN A 27 -30.48 18.76 -2.47
CA GLN A 27 -29.87 19.10 -3.76
C GLN A 27 -28.35 19.04 -3.69
N LEU A 28 -27.78 19.66 -2.64
CA LEU A 28 -26.34 19.69 -2.41
C LEU A 28 -25.82 18.31 -2.02
N GLU A 29 -26.55 17.57 -1.19
CA GLU A 29 -26.21 16.19 -0.81
C GLU A 29 -26.13 15.28 -2.04
N LEU A 30 -27.11 15.35 -2.94
CA LEU A 30 -27.13 14.55 -4.18
C LEU A 30 -25.99 14.94 -5.12
N LEU A 31 -25.78 16.24 -5.34
CA LEU A 31 -24.74 16.76 -6.21
C LEU A 31 -23.34 16.37 -5.71
N ILE A 32 -23.05 16.63 -4.43
CA ILE A 32 -21.75 16.29 -3.82
C ILE A 32 -21.55 14.78 -3.82
N SER A 33 -22.58 13.98 -3.50
CA SER A 33 -22.47 12.52 -3.53
C SER A 33 -22.16 12.00 -4.93
N GLY A 34 -22.81 12.53 -5.97
CA GLY A 34 -22.56 12.14 -7.36
C GLY A 34 -21.11 12.42 -7.78
N PHE A 35 -20.60 13.62 -7.52
CA PHE A 35 -19.20 13.96 -7.81
C PHE A 35 -18.22 13.12 -6.98
N ALA A 36 -18.50 12.90 -5.70
CA ALA A 36 -17.67 12.11 -4.82
C ALA A 36 -17.58 10.64 -5.28
N ILE A 37 -18.68 10.04 -5.76
CA ILE A 37 -18.68 8.67 -6.30
C ILE A 37 -17.73 8.55 -7.49
N VAL A 38 -17.78 9.50 -8.44
CA VAL A 38 -16.87 9.49 -9.60
C VAL A 38 -15.42 9.64 -9.18
N GLY A 39 -15.14 10.55 -8.23
CA GLY A 39 -13.80 10.75 -7.67
C GLY A 39 -13.28 9.49 -6.98
N ILE A 40 -14.07 8.90 -6.09
CA ILE A 40 -13.74 7.66 -5.36
C ILE A 40 -13.57 6.50 -6.34
N TYR A 41 -14.46 6.35 -7.32
CA TYR A 41 -14.33 5.30 -8.32
C TYR A 41 -13.00 5.40 -9.07
N SER A 42 -12.56 6.62 -9.41
CA SER A 42 -11.29 6.86 -10.11
C SER A 42 -10.07 6.57 -9.23
N THR A 43 -10.15 6.72 -7.91
CA THR A 43 -9.00 6.46 -7.01
C THR A 43 -8.64 4.98 -6.86
N ARG A 44 -9.48 4.05 -7.35
CA ARG A 44 -9.20 2.60 -7.29
C ARG A 44 -7.87 2.23 -7.96
N THR A 45 -7.52 2.91 -9.06
CA THR A 45 -6.27 2.67 -9.80
C THR A 45 -5.06 3.25 -9.05
N ILE A 46 -5.25 4.38 -8.37
CA ILE A 46 -4.23 4.99 -7.50
C ILE A 46 -3.92 4.07 -6.31
N ILE A 47 -4.94 3.45 -5.70
CA ILE A 47 -4.74 2.46 -4.63
C ILE A 47 -3.95 1.25 -5.15
N ALA A 48 -4.23 0.78 -6.37
CA ALA A 48 -3.46 -0.29 -7.01
C ALA A 48 -2.01 0.12 -7.28
N ASP A 49 -1.77 1.34 -7.78
CA ASP A 49 -0.43 1.89 -8.00
C ASP A 49 0.34 2.06 -6.67
N PHE A 50 -0.34 2.44 -5.58
CA PHE A 50 0.27 2.53 -4.25
C PHE A 50 0.61 1.15 -3.68
N GLN A 51 -0.26 0.16 -3.86
CA GLN A 51 0.04 -1.25 -3.52
C GLN A 51 1.27 -1.73 -4.27
N PHE A 52 1.34 -1.42 -5.56
CA PHE A 52 2.48 -1.70 -6.41
C PHE A 52 3.77 -1.09 -5.87
N TYR A 53 3.75 0.19 -5.52
CA TYR A 53 4.93 0.87 -4.99
C TYR A 53 5.37 0.24 -3.67
N ARG A 54 4.41 -0.06 -2.79
CA ARG A 54 4.69 -0.69 -1.50
C ARG A 54 5.40 -2.03 -1.64
N TYR A 55 4.92 -2.92 -2.51
CA TYR A 55 5.50 -4.25 -2.66
C TYR A 55 6.89 -4.25 -3.29
N ASN A 56 7.22 -3.21 -4.08
CA ASN A 56 8.48 -3.13 -4.82
C ASN A 56 9.55 -2.29 -4.15
N GLU A 57 9.18 -1.36 -3.26
CA GLU A 57 10.12 -0.35 -2.74
C GLU A 57 10.23 -0.40 -1.21
N PHE A 58 9.25 -1.00 -0.51
CA PHE A 58 9.24 -1.08 0.94
C PHE A 58 9.42 -2.51 1.44
N TYR A 59 10.67 -2.94 1.52
CA TYR A 59 11.09 -4.25 2.03
C TYR A 59 11.66 -4.14 3.46
N SER A 60 10.80 -4.09 4.49
CA SER A 60 11.18 -4.18 5.92
C SER A 60 9.95 -4.03 6.83
N GLU A 61 10.15 -3.91 8.16
CA GLU A 61 9.12 -3.49 9.14
C GLU A 61 8.36 -2.23 8.70
N PHE A 62 9.03 -1.32 7.98
CA PHE A 62 8.40 -0.17 7.36
C PHE A 62 7.30 -0.56 6.36
N GLY A 63 7.53 -1.61 5.58
CA GLY A 63 6.56 -2.17 4.63
C GLY A 63 5.29 -2.70 5.30
N LEU A 64 5.38 -3.16 6.57
CA LEU A 64 4.21 -3.54 7.36
C LEU A 64 3.37 -2.31 7.71
N LEU A 65 3.98 -1.23 8.20
CA LEU A 65 3.28 0.00 8.54
C LEU A 65 2.62 0.64 7.31
N VAL A 66 3.33 0.72 6.18
CA VAL A 66 2.75 1.18 4.91
C VAL A 66 1.67 0.22 4.42
N GLY A 67 1.79 -1.07 4.69
CA GLY A 67 0.77 -2.08 4.41
C GLY A 67 -0.51 -1.84 5.19
N MET A 68 -0.40 -1.55 6.48
CA MET A 68 -1.55 -1.15 7.32
C MET A 68 -2.20 0.13 6.78
N LEU A 69 -1.42 1.14 6.41
CA LEU A 69 -1.95 2.37 5.81
C LEU A 69 -2.69 2.09 4.49
N THR A 70 -2.13 1.23 3.64
CA THR A 70 -2.78 0.81 2.38
C THR A 70 -4.10 0.09 2.64
N TYR A 71 -4.15 -0.71 3.71
CA TYR A 71 -5.35 -1.42 4.13
C TYR A 71 -6.43 -0.47 4.63
N VAL A 72 -6.06 0.56 5.39
CA VAL A 72 -6.97 1.65 5.79
C VAL A 72 -7.52 2.37 4.56
N PHE A 73 -6.68 2.72 3.57
CA PHE A 73 -7.16 3.35 2.34
C PHE A 73 -8.13 2.46 1.56
N LYS A 74 -7.83 1.17 1.38
CA LYS A 74 -8.69 0.22 0.67
C LYS A 74 -10.05 0.06 1.38
N THR A 75 -10.03 -0.09 2.70
CA THR A 75 -11.25 -0.27 3.50
C THR A 75 -12.09 1.00 3.51
N GLY A 76 -11.47 2.16 3.73
CA GLY A 76 -12.14 3.46 3.66
C GLY A 76 -12.77 3.70 2.30
N TRP A 77 -12.02 3.48 1.21
CA TRP A 77 -12.52 3.54 -0.16
C TRP A 77 -13.80 2.72 -0.35
N LEU A 78 -13.79 1.45 0.07
CA LEU A 78 -14.93 0.55 -0.09
C LEU A 78 -16.16 1.02 0.73
N ILE A 79 -15.94 1.44 1.98
CA ILE A 79 -16.99 1.98 2.84
C ILE A 79 -17.66 3.20 2.22
N PHE A 80 -16.86 4.18 1.76
CA PHE A 80 -17.40 5.40 1.17
C PHE A 80 -18.12 5.12 -0.13
N PHE A 81 -17.57 4.23 -0.96
CA PHE A 81 -18.20 3.85 -2.22
C PHE A 81 -19.58 3.21 -1.99
N ILE A 82 -19.67 2.22 -1.09
CA ILE A 82 -20.94 1.56 -0.76
C ILE A 82 -21.93 2.55 -0.17
N ASN A 83 -21.52 3.34 0.84
CA ASN A 83 -22.40 4.29 1.50
C ASN A 83 -22.97 5.34 0.54
N LEU A 84 -22.14 5.90 -0.34
CA LEU A 84 -22.58 6.93 -1.30
C LEU A 84 -23.52 6.33 -2.36
N ILE A 85 -23.28 5.12 -2.83
CA ILE A 85 -24.21 4.43 -3.74
C ILE A 85 -25.56 4.23 -3.06
N VAL A 86 -25.56 3.68 -1.84
CA VAL A 86 -26.79 3.47 -1.06
C VAL A 86 -27.51 4.80 -0.85
N HIS A 87 -26.78 5.87 -0.53
CA HIS A 87 -27.33 7.21 -0.36
C HIS A 87 -28.02 7.73 -1.64
N VAL A 88 -27.35 7.64 -2.80
CA VAL A 88 -27.93 8.10 -4.07
C VAL A 88 -29.16 7.27 -4.45
N ILE A 89 -29.14 5.95 -4.24
CA ILE A 89 -30.31 5.08 -4.48
C ILE A 89 -31.50 5.50 -3.61
N LEU A 90 -31.27 5.74 -2.31
CA LEU A 90 -32.31 6.16 -1.38
C LEU A 90 -32.85 7.56 -1.69
N ARG A 91 -31.98 8.48 -2.11
CA ARG A 91 -32.41 9.79 -2.61
C ARG A 91 -33.23 9.65 -3.89
N GLY A 92 -32.87 8.74 -4.80
CA GLY A 92 -33.69 8.41 -5.97
C GLY A 92 -35.07 7.88 -5.60
N LEU A 93 -35.14 6.97 -4.62
CA LEU A 93 -36.41 6.49 -4.05
C LEU A 93 -37.23 7.66 -3.46
N TRP A 94 -36.57 8.55 -2.72
CA TRP A 94 -37.23 9.71 -2.10
C TRP A 94 -37.83 10.66 -3.12
N ILE A 95 -37.06 11.03 -4.17
CA ILE A 95 -37.55 11.87 -5.28
C ILE A 95 -38.76 11.19 -5.94
N GLY A 96 -38.67 9.88 -6.19
CA GLY A 96 -39.78 9.10 -6.74
C GLY A 96 -41.02 9.13 -5.85
N THR A 97 -40.84 9.05 -4.52
CA THR A 97 -41.97 9.09 -3.59
C THR A 97 -42.67 10.44 -3.54
N ILE A 98 -41.92 11.54 -3.63
CA ILE A 98 -42.49 12.89 -3.73
C ILE A 98 -43.20 13.10 -5.06
N GLY A 99 -42.60 12.63 -6.17
CA GLY A 99 -43.23 12.66 -7.48
C GLY A 99 -44.57 11.90 -7.48
N LEU A 100 -44.61 10.73 -6.84
CA LEU A 100 -45.84 9.97 -6.68
C LEU A 100 -46.84 10.67 -5.75
N ARG A 101 -46.39 11.33 -4.68
CA ARG A 101 -47.26 12.12 -3.78
C ARG A 101 -48.00 13.22 -4.55
N TYR A 102 -47.30 13.92 -5.44
CA TYR A 102 -47.89 15.00 -6.24
C TYR A 102 -49.07 14.53 -7.11
N VAL A 103 -49.03 13.31 -7.61
CA VAL A 103 -50.08 12.75 -8.49
C VAL A 103 -51.17 12.00 -7.70
N SER A 104 -50.77 11.18 -6.71
CA SER A 104 -51.65 10.21 -6.04
C SER A 104 -52.13 10.61 -4.65
N SER A 105 -51.67 11.74 -4.10
CA SER A 105 -52.10 12.27 -2.79
C SER A 105 -51.83 11.29 -1.62
N GLU A 106 -52.69 11.26 -0.59
CA GLU A 106 -52.58 10.33 0.55
C GLU A 106 -53.12 8.93 0.24
N ILE A 107 -52.67 7.96 1.03
CA ILE A 107 -53.19 6.60 0.98
C ILE A 107 -54.61 6.57 1.57
N ASP A 108 -55.61 6.32 0.72
CA ASP A 108 -56.98 6.00 1.15
C ASP A 108 -57.16 4.48 1.32
N TYR A 109 -56.99 4.04 2.56
CA TYR A 109 -57.15 2.64 2.96
C TYR A 109 -58.58 2.12 2.82
N ASP A 110 -59.58 2.99 2.93
CA ASP A 110 -60.98 2.58 2.95
C ASP A 110 -61.50 2.34 1.52
N ASN A 111 -60.95 3.08 0.53
CA ASN A 111 -61.22 2.87 -0.89
C ASN A 111 -60.60 1.57 -1.46
N MET A 112 -59.64 0.96 -0.77
CA MET A 112 -59.04 -0.32 -1.21
C MET A 112 -59.96 -1.54 -1.01
N LYS A 113 -61.03 -1.40 -0.21
CA LYS A 113 -62.03 -2.46 0.07
C LYS A 113 -61.40 -3.79 0.55
N TYR A 114 -60.32 -3.71 1.32
CA TYR A 114 -59.72 -4.88 1.96
C TYR A 114 -60.50 -5.30 3.21
N ALA A 115 -60.36 -6.56 3.62
CA ALA A 115 -60.95 -7.03 4.87
C ALA A 115 -60.32 -6.32 6.08
N ASP A 116 -61.11 -6.05 7.11
CA ASP A 116 -60.75 -5.21 8.27
C ASP A 116 -59.41 -5.57 8.92
N ARG A 117 -59.10 -6.87 9.00
CA ARG A 117 -57.83 -7.34 9.56
C ARG A 117 -56.62 -6.84 8.75
N PHE A 118 -56.71 -6.84 7.43
CA PHE A 118 -55.65 -6.34 6.55
C PHE A 118 -55.62 -4.81 6.56
N THR A 119 -56.77 -4.14 6.52
CA THR A 119 -56.87 -2.68 6.59
C THR A 119 -56.22 -2.15 7.86
N ASN A 120 -56.55 -2.72 9.02
CA ASN A 120 -55.95 -2.35 10.31
C ASN A 120 -54.45 -2.66 10.37
N PHE A 121 -54.02 -3.79 9.82
CA PHE A 121 -52.61 -4.14 9.73
C PHE A 121 -51.82 -3.14 8.88
N LEU A 122 -52.33 -2.75 7.71
CA LEU A 122 -51.68 -1.81 6.80
C LEU A 122 -51.67 -0.39 7.37
N LYS A 123 -52.77 0.09 7.95
CA LYS A 123 -52.82 1.37 8.68
C LYS A 123 -51.75 1.45 9.77
N TYR A 124 -51.51 0.35 10.49
CA TYR A 124 -50.49 0.30 11.54
C TYR A 124 -49.05 0.15 11.00
N LYS A 125 -48.81 -0.74 10.02
CA LYS A 125 -47.46 -1.05 9.54
C LYS A 125 -46.94 -0.11 8.47
N VAL A 126 -47.77 0.26 7.50
CA VAL A 126 -47.41 1.16 6.41
C VAL A 126 -47.55 2.61 6.89
N GLY A 127 -48.68 2.94 7.50
CA GLY A 127 -48.98 4.28 8.03
C GLY A 127 -49.35 5.28 6.92
N SER A 128 -49.23 6.58 7.19
CA SER A 128 -49.42 7.59 6.13
C SER A 128 -48.23 7.61 5.18
N TYR A 129 -48.49 8.04 3.94
CA TYR A 129 -47.45 8.16 2.94
C TYR A 129 -46.49 9.32 3.27
N ASP A 130 -47.00 10.41 3.85
CA ASP A 130 -46.15 11.52 4.33
C ASP A 130 -45.15 11.06 5.40
N ASN A 131 -45.57 10.20 6.34
CA ASN A 131 -44.66 9.66 7.36
C ASN A 131 -43.57 8.77 6.73
N PHE A 132 -43.86 8.11 5.60
CA PHE A 132 -42.84 7.36 4.87
C PHE A 132 -41.82 8.29 4.21
N ILE A 133 -42.28 9.35 3.53
CA ILE A 133 -41.41 10.38 2.92
C ILE A 133 -40.52 11.04 3.99
N GLU A 134 -41.08 11.43 5.14
CA GLU A 134 -40.34 12.06 6.23
C GLU A 134 -39.27 11.11 6.82
N ARG A 135 -39.61 9.83 7.02
CA ARG A 135 -38.65 8.82 7.49
C ARG A 135 -37.51 8.63 6.50
N LEU A 136 -37.82 8.62 5.21
CA LEU A 136 -36.84 8.46 4.15
C LEU A 136 -35.93 9.68 4.03
N GLU A 137 -36.45 10.89 4.18
CA GLU A 137 -35.67 12.14 4.26
C GLU A 137 -34.65 12.07 5.40
N LYS A 138 -35.15 11.78 6.61
CA LYS A 138 -34.31 11.66 7.82
C LYS A 138 -33.23 10.59 7.63
N PHE A 139 -33.58 9.47 7.01
CA PHE A 139 -32.61 8.40 6.75
C PHE A 139 -31.52 8.83 5.78
N CYS A 140 -31.87 9.51 4.69
CA CYS A 140 -30.90 10.01 3.70
C CYS A 140 -29.92 11.00 4.33
N SER A 141 -30.41 12.03 5.02
CA SER A 141 -29.54 13.03 5.67
C SER A 141 -28.67 12.43 6.76
N VAL A 142 -29.20 11.48 7.56
CA VAL A 142 -28.40 10.78 8.56
C VAL A 142 -27.32 9.92 7.91
N LEU A 143 -27.64 9.21 6.82
CA LEU A 143 -26.66 8.40 6.09
C LEU A 143 -25.55 9.27 5.47
N PHE A 144 -25.90 10.42 4.92
CA PHE A 144 -24.94 11.39 4.39
C PHE A 144 -24.00 11.90 5.49
N ALA A 145 -24.55 12.38 6.62
CA ALA A 145 -23.78 12.82 7.77
C ALA A 145 -22.91 11.70 8.36
N PHE A 146 -23.44 10.48 8.44
CA PHE A 146 -22.71 9.30 8.90
C PHE A 146 -21.52 8.97 7.98
N THR A 147 -21.71 9.06 6.66
CA THR A 147 -20.65 8.84 5.67
C THR A 147 -19.51 9.84 5.84
N PHE A 148 -19.85 11.11 6.03
CA PHE A 148 -18.85 12.15 6.27
C PHE A 148 -18.15 12.00 7.64
N LEU A 149 -18.88 11.57 8.67
CA LEU A 149 -18.29 11.27 9.98
C LEU A 149 -17.27 10.12 9.89
N LEU A 150 -17.62 9.02 9.20
CA LEU A 150 -16.70 7.92 8.93
C LEU A 150 -15.49 8.37 8.10
N PHE A 151 -15.69 9.29 7.15
CA PHE A 151 -14.60 9.88 6.39
C PHE A 151 -13.60 10.60 7.30
N LEU A 152 -14.09 11.45 8.21
CA LEU A 152 -13.21 12.15 9.13
C LEU A 152 -12.52 11.20 10.13
N PHE A 153 -13.17 10.11 10.54
CA PHE A 153 -12.50 9.07 11.35
C PHE A 153 -11.40 8.36 10.58
N CYS A 154 -11.68 7.95 9.33
CA CYS A 154 -10.68 7.33 8.47
C CYS A 154 -9.51 8.28 8.21
N PHE A 155 -9.80 9.56 7.95
CA PHE A 155 -8.78 10.60 7.74
C PHE A 155 -7.91 10.81 8.99
N SER A 156 -8.53 10.87 10.16
CA SER A 156 -7.85 10.96 11.46
C SER A 156 -6.92 9.76 11.69
N LEU A 157 -7.38 8.55 11.36
CA LEU A 157 -6.57 7.33 11.42
C LEU A 157 -5.41 7.34 10.41
N CYS A 158 -5.62 7.82 9.18
CA CYS A 158 -4.56 7.96 8.18
C CYS A 158 -3.46 8.90 8.66
N ILE A 159 -3.82 10.05 9.24
CA ILE A 159 -2.84 11.00 9.80
C ILE A 159 -2.04 10.34 10.92
N PHE A 160 -2.72 9.66 11.85
CA PHE A 160 -2.06 8.94 12.93
C PHE A 160 -1.05 7.90 12.41
N MET A 161 -1.42 7.14 11.38
CA MET A 161 -0.52 6.17 10.76
C MET A 161 0.67 6.84 10.05
N ILE A 162 0.46 7.97 9.38
CA ILE A 162 1.54 8.74 8.75
C ILE A 162 2.52 9.28 9.80
N GLU A 163 2.03 9.78 10.93
CA GLU A 163 2.86 10.25 12.04
C GLU A 163 3.68 9.13 12.66
N LEU A 164 3.08 7.95 12.86
CA LEU A 164 3.77 6.75 13.33
C LEU A 164 4.89 6.32 12.37
N ILE A 165 4.58 6.26 11.06
CA ILE A 165 5.54 5.98 9.98
C ILE A 165 6.68 7.00 10.00
N PHE A 166 6.34 8.28 10.13
CA PHE A 166 7.31 9.37 10.18
C PHE A 166 8.24 9.25 11.39
N LEU A 167 7.72 8.89 12.57
CA LEU A 167 8.51 8.70 13.78
C LEU A 167 9.56 7.60 13.58
N VAL A 168 9.18 6.45 13.02
CA VAL A 168 10.12 5.35 12.74
C VAL A 168 11.22 5.80 11.77
N VAL A 169 10.84 6.43 10.65
CA VAL A 169 11.80 6.90 9.64
C VAL A 169 12.72 7.99 10.18
N LEU A 170 12.21 8.86 11.06
CA LEU A 170 13.00 9.93 11.68
C LEU A 170 14.10 9.35 12.57
N PHE A 171 13.78 8.38 13.43
CA PHE A 171 14.75 7.76 14.32
C PHE A 171 15.82 6.96 13.57
N GLU A 172 15.41 6.20 12.55
CA GLU A 172 16.33 5.47 11.67
C GLU A 172 17.37 6.40 11.03
N LYS A 173 16.97 7.64 10.70
CA LYS A 173 17.85 8.62 10.04
C LYS A 173 18.66 9.50 10.96
N LEU A 174 18.15 9.83 12.14
CA LEU A 174 18.91 10.62 13.11
C LEU A 174 20.07 9.81 13.69
N PHE A 175 19.93 8.48 13.75
CA PHE A 175 20.93 7.57 14.32
C PHE A 175 21.28 6.42 13.38
N PRO A 176 21.88 6.71 12.20
CA PRO A 176 22.27 5.68 11.25
C PRO A 176 23.35 4.78 11.89
N ASN A 177 23.24 3.47 11.69
CA ASN A 177 24.15 2.43 12.19
C ASN A 177 24.17 2.18 13.71
N SER A 178 23.26 2.77 14.48
CA SER A 178 23.09 2.43 15.90
C SER A 178 21.87 1.51 16.07
N GLN A 179 22.11 0.21 16.19
CA GLN A 179 21.04 -0.78 16.42
C GLN A 179 20.25 -0.45 17.68
N ASP A 180 20.92 0.02 18.73
CA ASP A 180 20.27 0.45 19.98
C ASP A 180 19.33 1.65 19.76
N ALA A 181 19.74 2.65 18.98
CA ALA A 181 18.91 3.81 18.73
C ALA A 181 17.69 3.49 17.86
N ILE A 182 17.83 2.56 16.91
CA ILE A 182 16.71 2.05 16.09
C ILE A 182 15.72 1.28 16.97
N ALA A 183 16.23 0.44 17.89
CA ALA A 183 15.39 -0.29 18.86
C ALA A 183 14.60 0.68 19.77
N VAL A 184 15.25 1.74 20.25
CA VAL A 184 14.59 2.81 21.03
C VAL A 184 13.52 3.52 20.20
N GLY A 185 13.79 3.83 18.94
CA GLY A 185 12.80 4.41 18.01
C GLY A 185 11.58 3.52 17.82
N GLY A 186 11.79 2.21 17.66
CA GLY A 186 10.71 1.22 17.59
C GLY A 186 9.88 1.15 18.87
N LEU A 187 10.53 1.18 20.05
CA LEU A 187 9.84 1.19 21.34
C LEU A 187 9.00 2.47 21.54
N LEU A 188 9.52 3.62 21.09
CA LEU A 188 8.78 4.88 21.10
C LEU A 188 7.58 4.87 20.14
N ALA A 189 7.74 4.30 18.95
CA ALA A 189 6.64 4.10 18.00
C ALA A 189 5.54 3.19 18.58
N LEU A 190 5.93 2.09 19.23
CA LEU A 190 5.01 1.21 19.94
C LEU A 190 4.28 1.93 21.08
N PHE A 191 5.00 2.72 21.87
CA PHE A 191 4.40 3.53 22.92
C PHE A 191 3.39 4.55 22.35
N PHE A 192 3.74 5.23 21.26
CA PHE A 192 2.83 6.14 20.56
C PHE A 192 1.58 5.41 20.03
N LEU A 193 1.75 4.21 19.47
CA LEU A 193 0.65 3.34 19.04
C LEU A 193 -0.29 3.03 20.21
N LEU A 194 0.25 2.65 21.37
CA LEU A 194 -0.54 2.36 22.57
C LEU A 194 -1.35 3.57 23.04
N LEU A 195 -0.76 4.77 23.03
CA LEU A 195 -1.49 6.00 23.36
C LEU A 195 -2.66 6.25 22.39
N GLY A 196 -2.43 6.04 21.09
CA GLY A 196 -3.48 6.12 20.07
C GLY A 196 -4.60 5.10 20.31
N VAL A 197 -4.25 3.86 20.61
CA VAL A 197 -5.22 2.78 20.92
C VAL A 197 -6.06 3.12 22.16
N ILE A 198 -5.46 3.68 23.20
CA ILE A 198 -6.20 4.11 24.41
C ILE A 198 -7.27 5.16 24.05
N VAL A 199 -6.91 6.17 23.25
CA VAL A 199 -7.86 7.20 22.81
C VAL A 199 -8.91 6.65 21.85
N PHE A 200 -8.54 5.68 21.01
CA PHE A 200 -9.47 4.97 20.13
C PHE A 200 -10.50 4.14 20.92
N ILE A 201 -10.08 3.45 21.97
CA ILE A 201 -10.99 2.73 22.88
C ILE A 201 -11.95 3.71 23.57
N ASP A 202 -11.46 4.87 24.02
CA ASP A 202 -12.32 5.92 24.58
C ASP A 202 -13.33 6.47 23.57
N LEU A 203 -12.94 6.60 22.30
CA LEU A 203 -13.84 7.01 21.22
C LEU A 203 -14.97 6.00 21.00
N ILE A 204 -14.65 4.72 20.85
CA ILE A 204 -15.64 3.65 20.64
C ILE A 204 -16.58 3.51 21.84
N SER A 205 -16.05 3.67 23.06
CA SER A 205 -16.82 3.57 24.30
C SER A 205 -17.60 4.85 24.67
N LEU A 206 -17.67 5.84 23.77
CA LEU A 206 -18.32 7.13 23.98
C LEU A 206 -17.83 7.84 25.26
N GLY A 207 -16.52 7.84 25.47
CA GLY A 207 -15.86 8.56 26.55
C GLY A 207 -15.76 7.79 27.86
N ALA A 208 -15.63 6.46 27.87
CA ALA A 208 -15.54 5.71 29.12
C ALA A 208 -14.37 6.15 30.01
N LEU A 209 -13.21 6.46 29.42
CA LEU A 209 -12.04 6.94 30.18
C LEU A 209 -12.26 8.37 30.69
N LYS A 210 -12.98 9.21 29.93
CA LYS A 210 -13.38 10.56 30.37
C LYS A 210 -14.34 10.54 31.56
N LYS A 211 -15.07 9.45 31.76
CA LYS A 211 -16.06 9.29 32.86
C LYS A 211 -15.42 8.83 34.17
N ILE A 212 -14.14 8.45 34.17
CA ILE A 212 -13.43 8.02 35.39
C ILE A 212 -13.25 9.22 36.33
N LYS A 213 -13.77 9.09 37.57
CA LYS A 213 -13.77 10.17 38.57
C LYS A 213 -12.47 10.30 39.38
N ASP A 214 -11.57 9.31 39.30
CA ASP A 214 -10.27 9.42 39.96
C ASP A 214 -9.46 10.57 39.34
N LYS A 215 -9.11 11.54 40.18
CA LYS A 215 -8.37 12.75 39.78
C LYS A 215 -7.04 12.40 39.10
N ARG A 216 -6.30 11.41 39.58
CA ARG A 216 -4.98 11.06 39.01
C ARG A 216 -5.13 10.50 37.59
N VAL A 217 -6.03 9.53 37.43
CA VAL A 217 -6.29 8.89 36.13
C VAL A 217 -6.87 9.89 35.14
N SER A 218 -7.84 10.71 35.57
CA SER A 218 -8.45 11.72 34.72
C SER A 218 -7.45 12.79 34.27
N THR A 219 -6.54 13.24 35.14
CA THR A 219 -5.52 14.23 34.78
C THR A 219 -4.52 13.67 33.77
N VAL A 220 -3.99 12.46 33.99
CA VAL A 220 -3.05 11.82 33.05
C VAL A 220 -3.71 11.61 31.69
N TYR A 221 -4.91 11.02 31.69
CA TYR A 221 -5.66 10.78 30.46
C TYR A 221 -6.02 12.08 29.72
N PHE A 222 -6.33 13.17 30.44
CA PHE A 222 -6.64 14.46 29.82
C PHE A 222 -5.50 14.99 28.95
N TYR A 223 -4.24 14.90 29.41
CA TYR A 223 -3.08 15.31 28.61
C TYR A 223 -2.86 14.42 27.39
N ILE A 224 -2.97 13.09 27.56
CA ILE A 224 -2.89 12.12 26.45
C ILE A 224 -3.97 12.43 25.40
N TYR A 225 -5.22 12.55 25.84
CA TYR A 225 -6.37 12.86 25.01
C TYR A 225 -6.19 14.18 24.25
N ARG A 226 -5.71 15.23 24.91
CA ARG A 226 -5.48 16.54 24.29
C ARG A 226 -4.41 16.47 23.21
N PHE A 227 -3.31 15.75 23.48
CA PHE A 227 -2.22 15.57 22.53
C PHE A 227 -2.68 14.78 21.29
N ILE A 228 -3.21 13.56 21.49
CA ILE A 228 -3.69 12.72 20.39
C ILE A 228 -4.79 13.43 19.61
N SER A 229 -5.74 14.08 20.28
CA SER A 229 -6.80 14.85 19.62
C SER A 229 -6.30 15.93 18.68
N PHE A 230 -5.18 16.56 19.01
CA PHE A 230 -4.66 17.68 18.25
C PHE A 230 -3.96 17.18 17.00
N ILE A 231 -3.06 16.19 17.16
CA ILE A 231 -2.28 15.63 16.05
C ILE A 231 -3.18 14.90 15.04
N THR A 232 -4.18 14.15 15.52
CA THR A 232 -5.11 13.42 14.64
C THR A 232 -6.25 14.30 14.09
N LEU A 233 -6.17 15.63 14.25
CA LEU A 233 -7.16 16.62 13.82
C LEU A 233 -8.60 16.34 14.29
N SER A 234 -8.77 15.77 15.48
CA SER A 234 -10.10 15.36 15.96
C SER A 234 -11.08 16.52 16.16
N PHE A 235 -10.62 17.76 16.23
CA PHE A 235 -11.49 18.93 16.34
C PHE A 235 -12.43 19.08 15.13
N LEU A 236 -12.04 18.57 13.94
CA LEU A 236 -12.86 18.62 12.73
C LEU A 236 -14.16 17.82 12.86
N TYR A 237 -14.10 16.63 13.48
CA TYR A 237 -15.26 15.75 13.57
C TYR A 237 -16.00 15.82 14.90
N ARG A 238 -15.42 16.42 15.95
CA ARG A 238 -16.04 16.43 17.29
C ARG A 238 -17.41 17.10 17.37
N PRO A 239 -17.62 18.29 16.78
CA PRO A 239 -18.95 18.90 16.78
C PRO A 239 -20.00 17.98 16.12
N LEU A 240 -19.63 17.39 14.99
CA LEU A 240 -20.48 16.44 14.27
C LEU A 240 -20.73 15.17 15.10
N LEU A 241 -19.70 14.59 15.70
CA LEU A 241 -19.80 13.40 16.54
C LEU A 241 -20.71 13.64 17.75
N TYR A 242 -20.52 14.73 18.48
CA TYR A 242 -21.33 15.02 19.67
C TYR A 242 -22.78 15.27 19.32
N ASN A 243 -23.06 15.98 18.23
CA ASN A 243 -24.42 16.12 17.70
C ASN A 243 -25.00 14.76 17.27
N PHE A 244 -24.20 13.93 16.60
CA PHE A 244 -24.61 12.62 16.11
C PHE A 244 -24.89 11.62 17.24
N ILE A 245 -24.17 11.63 18.37
CA ILE A 245 -24.42 10.67 19.47
C ILE A 245 -25.49 11.14 20.47
N ASP A 246 -25.89 12.42 20.40
CA ASP A 246 -26.93 12.97 21.28
C ASP A 246 -28.28 12.31 21.00
N ASN A 247 -28.63 12.20 19.71
CA ASN A 247 -29.84 11.52 19.27
C ASN A 247 -29.73 9.99 19.41
N SER A 248 -30.77 9.37 19.97
CA SER A 248 -30.80 7.94 20.27
C SER A 248 -30.72 7.02 19.04
N TYR A 249 -31.24 7.45 17.89
CA TYR A 249 -31.23 6.71 16.64
C TYR A 249 -29.81 6.69 16.04
N THR A 250 -29.20 7.86 15.88
CA THR A 250 -27.85 8.03 15.35
C THR A 250 -26.78 7.47 16.30
N ARG A 251 -27.00 7.52 17.62
CA ARG A 251 -26.15 6.82 18.61
C ARG A 251 -26.10 5.31 18.39
N LYS A 252 -27.21 4.67 18.01
CA LYS A 252 -27.22 3.24 17.65
C LYS A 252 -26.44 2.98 16.37
N LEU A 253 -26.56 3.86 15.37
CA LEU A 253 -25.77 3.79 14.13
C LEU A 253 -24.27 3.92 14.40
N PHE A 254 -23.85 4.77 15.36
CA PHE A 254 -22.45 4.85 15.77
C PHE A 254 -21.95 3.50 16.28
N TYR A 255 -22.68 2.82 17.18
CA TYR A 255 -22.27 1.48 17.62
C TYR A 255 -22.29 0.44 16.50
N PHE A 256 -23.23 0.56 15.55
CA PHE A 256 -23.29 -0.29 14.35
C PHE A 256 -22.10 -0.07 13.40
N SER A 257 -21.46 1.11 13.44
CA SER A 257 -20.31 1.41 12.58
C SER A 257 -19.14 0.45 12.80
N VAL A 258 -18.92 -0.01 14.03
CA VAL A 258 -17.82 -0.92 14.37
C VAL A 258 -17.97 -2.28 13.67
N PRO A 259 -19.06 -3.06 13.88
CA PRO A 259 -19.25 -4.31 13.17
C PRO A 259 -19.38 -4.09 11.65
N TYR A 260 -19.98 -2.99 11.21
CA TYR A 260 -20.02 -2.64 9.78
C TYR A 260 -18.61 -2.53 9.16
N ILE A 261 -17.70 -1.79 9.80
CA ILE A 261 -16.30 -1.68 9.36
C ILE A 261 -15.64 -3.06 9.31
N PHE A 262 -15.78 -3.89 10.35
CA PHE A 262 -15.20 -5.24 10.36
C PHE A 262 -15.74 -6.14 9.25
N ILE A 263 -17.05 -6.09 8.97
CA ILE A 263 -17.67 -6.85 7.88
C ILE A 263 -17.15 -6.37 6.53
N VAL A 264 -17.02 -5.06 6.30
CA VAL A 264 -16.46 -4.54 5.03
C VAL A 264 -14.98 -4.90 4.88
N MET A 265 -14.25 -4.87 6.00
CA MET A 265 -12.81 -5.12 6.05
C MET A 265 -12.44 -6.59 5.79
N GLY A 266 -13.22 -7.55 6.30
CA GLY A 266 -12.88 -8.98 6.23
C GLY A 266 -14.05 -9.94 6.06
N GLY A 267 -15.29 -9.46 5.94
CA GLY A 267 -16.48 -10.29 5.87
C GLY A 267 -16.52 -11.24 4.66
N TYR A 268 -15.87 -10.87 3.55
CA TYR A 268 -15.74 -11.76 2.39
C TYR A 268 -14.88 -13.00 2.66
N ASN A 269 -14.03 -13.00 3.70
CA ASN A 269 -13.27 -14.17 4.13
C ASN A 269 -14.00 -15.04 5.15
N LEU A 270 -15.15 -14.60 5.69
CA LEU A 270 -15.89 -15.36 6.71
C LEU A 270 -16.71 -16.51 6.10
N LEU A 271 -16.98 -16.45 4.80
CA LEU A 271 -17.77 -17.44 4.08
C LEU A 271 -16.87 -18.13 3.06
N GLU A 272 -16.67 -19.42 3.22
CA GLU A 272 -16.01 -20.26 2.23
C GLU A 272 -17.08 -20.97 1.40
N ASN A 273 -17.05 -20.77 0.08
CA ASN A 273 -17.84 -21.54 -0.85
C ASN A 273 -16.91 -22.53 -1.54
N ASN A 274 -17.12 -23.83 -1.31
CA ASN A 274 -16.38 -24.87 -2.02
C ASN A 274 -17.27 -25.48 -3.11
N PRO A 275 -17.25 -24.92 -4.34
CA PRO A 275 -18.11 -25.40 -5.42
C PRO A 275 -17.74 -26.81 -5.89
N ASN A 276 -16.50 -27.26 -5.64
CA ASN A 276 -16.05 -28.59 -6.01
C ASN A 276 -15.29 -29.25 -4.84
N PRO A 277 -15.98 -30.01 -3.97
CA PRO A 277 -15.35 -30.64 -2.81
C PRO A 277 -14.31 -31.72 -3.16
N TYR A 278 -14.25 -32.15 -4.43
CA TYR A 278 -13.25 -33.11 -4.92
C TYR A 278 -12.02 -32.43 -5.53
N LEU A 279 -12.02 -31.10 -5.64
CA LEU A 279 -10.84 -30.36 -6.10
C LEU A 279 -9.83 -30.28 -4.96
N PRO A 280 -8.62 -30.86 -5.10
CA PRO A 280 -7.62 -30.82 -4.05
C PRO A 280 -7.06 -29.39 -3.86
N ASP A 281 -6.45 -29.14 -2.71
CA ASP A 281 -5.84 -27.84 -2.41
C ASP A 281 -4.81 -27.44 -3.48
N GLN A 282 -4.86 -26.15 -3.88
CA GLN A 282 -4.04 -25.63 -4.96
C GLN A 282 -2.54 -25.73 -4.67
N LYS A 283 -2.10 -25.55 -3.41
CA LYS A 283 -0.69 -25.68 -3.04
C LYS A 283 -0.22 -27.13 -3.17
N MET A 284 -1.08 -28.08 -2.83
CA MET A 284 -0.78 -29.51 -3.01
C MET A 284 -0.68 -29.89 -4.49
N LEU A 285 -1.59 -29.39 -5.34
CA LEU A 285 -1.50 -29.61 -6.79
C LEU A 285 -0.21 -28.99 -7.35
N GLN A 286 0.14 -27.79 -6.89
CA GLN A 286 1.32 -27.06 -7.32
C GLN A 286 2.63 -27.74 -6.90
N SER A 287 2.72 -28.25 -5.67
CA SER A 287 3.91 -28.97 -5.20
C SER A 287 4.14 -30.29 -5.95
N LYS A 288 3.09 -30.83 -6.58
CA LYS A 288 3.16 -32.03 -7.42
C LYS A 288 3.21 -31.74 -8.92
N GLY A 289 3.19 -30.47 -9.35
CA GLY A 289 3.15 -30.10 -10.77
C GLY A 289 1.84 -30.51 -11.49
N LEU A 290 0.75 -30.74 -10.76
CA LEU A 290 -0.54 -31.20 -11.28
C LEU A 290 -1.51 -30.05 -11.59
N THR A 291 -1.03 -28.82 -11.60
CA THR A 291 -1.82 -27.63 -11.94
C THR A 291 -1.02 -26.71 -12.84
N ILE A 292 -1.69 -26.17 -13.85
CA ILE A 292 -1.18 -25.06 -14.64
C ILE A 292 -1.76 -23.80 -14.02
N ASN A 293 -0.89 -23.02 -13.39
CA ASN A 293 -1.28 -21.75 -12.82
C ASN A 293 -0.69 -20.63 -13.68
N ASP A 294 -1.55 -19.93 -14.43
CA ASP A 294 -1.19 -18.84 -15.35
C ASP A 294 -0.23 -17.83 -14.73
N TYR A 295 -0.32 -17.68 -13.41
CA TYR A 295 0.54 -16.79 -12.65
C TYR A 295 2.03 -17.18 -12.63
N TYR A 296 2.44 -18.35 -13.13
CA TYR A 296 3.85 -18.71 -13.28
C TYR A 296 4.33 -18.69 -14.73
N TYR A 297 3.51 -18.24 -15.68
CA TYR A 297 3.86 -18.21 -17.10
C TYR A 297 3.50 -16.85 -17.71
N ASP A 298 4.45 -16.18 -18.35
CA ASP A 298 4.23 -14.84 -18.89
C ASP A 298 3.21 -14.83 -20.03
N ASP A 299 3.25 -15.82 -20.94
CA ASP A 299 2.28 -16.00 -22.02
C ASP A 299 0.83 -16.13 -21.50
N LEU A 300 0.58 -17.08 -20.60
CA LEU A 300 -0.75 -17.34 -20.03
C LEU A 300 -1.26 -16.15 -19.22
N ARG A 301 -0.39 -15.54 -18.41
CA ARG A 301 -0.73 -14.34 -17.63
C ARG A 301 -1.10 -13.18 -18.55
N ASN A 302 -0.36 -12.98 -19.64
CA ASN A 302 -0.63 -11.91 -20.59
C ASN A 302 -1.98 -12.12 -21.30
N ILE A 303 -2.31 -13.36 -21.67
CA ILE A 303 -3.63 -13.71 -22.23
C ILE A 303 -4.74 -13.34 -21.24
N LYS A 304 -4.60 -13.78 -19.98
CA LYS A 304 -5.57 -13.46 -18.92
C LYS A 304 -5.73 -11.95 -18.68
N LEU A 305 -4.64 -11.20 -18.72
CA LEU A 305 -4.70 -9.73 -18.55
C LEU A 305 -5.35 -9.02 -19.74
N GLN A 306 -5.34 -9.62 -20.93
CA GLN A 306 -5.99 -9.03 -22.11
C GLN A 306 -7.53 -9.04 -21.99
N GLU A 307 -8.10 -9.96 -21.21
CA GLU A 307 -9.54 -10.03 -20.93
C GLU A 307 -10.08 -8.77 -20.23
N PHE A 308 -9.22 -8.06 -19.49
CA PHE A 308 -9.60 -6.82 -18.81
C PHE A 308 -9.35 -5.59 -19.71
N PRO A 309 -10.34 -4.70 -19.92
CA PRO A 309 -10.14 -3.49 -20.71
C PRO A 309 -9.40 -2.39 -19.91
N ASN A 310 -8.61 -1.58 -20.62
CA ASN A 310 -8.05 -0.31 -20.14
C ASN A 310 -7.35 -0.39 -18.77
N GLU A 311 -7.75 0.46 -17.83
CA GLU A 311 -7.13 0.60 -16.50
C GLU A 311 -7.43 -0.57 -15.55
N GLU A 312 -8.45 -1.39 -15.84
CA GLU A 312 -8.77 -2.56 -15.01
C GLU A 312 -7.66 -3.60 -15.04
N ARG A 313 -6.86 -3.63 -16.11
CA ARG A 313 -5.64 -4.44 -16.17
C ARG A 313 -4.73 -4.15 -14.98
N LYS A 314 -4.56 -2.88 -14.61
CA LYS A 314 -3.67 -2.50 -13.48
C LYS A 314 -4.15 -3.08 -12.16
N ILE A 315 -5.47 -3.07 -11.93
CA ILE A 315 -6.10 -3.52 -10.68
C ILE A 315 -6.01 -5.04 -10.55
N ASN A 316 -6.09 -5.75 -11.67
CA ASN A 316 -6.03 -7.22 -11.72
C ASN A 316 -4.61 -7.79 -11.77
N LYS A 317 -3.58 -6.95 -11.85
CA LYS A 317 -2.19 -7.41 -11.72
C LYS A 317 -1.91 -7.87 -10.30
N GLN A 318 -1.25 -9.01 -10.19
CA GLN A 318 -0.78 -9.57 -8.93
C GLN A 318 0.74 -9.62 -8.93
N LEU A 319 1.39 -9.10 -7.88
CA LEU A 319 2.83 -9.17 -7.66
C LEU A 319 3.34 -10.59 -7.83
N LEU A 320 4.38 -10.86 -8.63
CA LEU A 320 5.06 -12.17 -8.80
C LEU A 320 5.69 -12.67 -7.48
N LYS A 321 5.43 -13.92 -7.08
CA LYS A 321 5.86 -14.47 -5.79
C LYS A 321 7.30 -14.94 -5.84
N ILE A 322 7.62 -15.86 -6.76
CA ILE A 322 8.90 -16.59 -6.76
C ILE A 322 9.56 -16.51 -8.14
N VAL A 323 8.93 -17.11 -9.15
CA VAL A 323 9.44 -17.17 -10.52
C VAL A 323 8.32 -16.97 -11.54
N SER A 324 8.69 -16.71 -12.79
CA SER A 324 7.81 -16.76 -13.95
C SER A 324 8.57 -17.36 -15.14
N LEU A 325 8.02 -18.38 -15.76
CA LEU A 325 8.51 -18.93 -17.03
C LEU A 325 8.02 -18.05 -18.18
N GLN A 326 8.82 -17.93 -19.23
CA GLN A 326 8.46 -17.13 -20.40
C GLN A 326 7.20 -17.68 -21.09
N GLU A 327 7.10 -19.00 -21.23
CA GLU A 327 6.01 -19.65 -21.96
C GLU A 327 5.70 -21.03 -21.38
N PHE A 328 4.43 -21.42 -21.40
CA PHE A 328 4.01 -22.79 -21.09
C PHE A 328 4.27 -23.73 -22.28
N ASN A 329 3.94 -23.28 -23.49
CA ASN A 329 4.18 -24.02 -24.73
C ASN A 329 5.49 -23.55 -25.38
N ILE A 330 6.55 -24.35 -25.23
CA ILE A 330 7.89 -24.01 -25.72
C ILE A 330 8.04 -24.46 -27.16
N ILE A 331 8.13 -23.50 -28.08
CA ILE A 331 8.37 -23.74 -29.51
C ILE A 331 9.86 -23.67 -29.83
N GLY A 332 10.58 -22.76 -29.16
CA GLY A 332 12.01 -22.54 -29.38
C GLY A 332 12.92 -23.63 -28.82
N ASN A 333 14.21 -23.45 -29.10
CA ASN A 333 15.30 -24.27 -28.54
C ASN A 333 15.83 -23.71 -27.21
N ASN A 334 15.37 -22.52 -26.82
CA ASN A 334 15.71 -21.88 -25.56
C ASN A 334 14.42 -21.36 -24.92
N SER A 335 14.39 -21.35 -23.60
CA SER A 335 13.36 -20.67 -22.81
C SER A 335 14.04 -19.79 -21.76
N ALA A 336 13.22 -19.01 -21.05
CA ALA A 336 13.69 -18.13 -20.00
C ALA A 336 12.85 -18.27 -18.73
N ILE A 337 13.51 -18.13 -17.59
CA ILE A 337 12.89 -18.03 -16.29
C ILE A 337 13.26 -16.69 -15.66
N PHE A 338 12.25 -15.93 -15.29
CA PHE A 338 12.39 -14.79 -14.40
C PHE A 338 12.35 -15.28 -12.95
N ILE A 339 13.33 -14.89 -12.16
CA ILE A 339 13.47 -15.22 -10.74
C ILE A 339 13.43 -13.91 -9.97
N ARG A 340 12.42 -13.74 -9.12
CA ARG A 340 12.27 -12.54 -8.32
C ARG A 340 13.28 -12.56 -7.18
N LEU A 341 14.00 -11.44 -6.99
CA LEU A 341 14.83 -11.21 -5.81
C LEU A 341 13.94 -10.65 -4.69
N ASP A 342 13.32 -11.53 -3.90
CA ASP A 342 12.46 -11.15 -2.79
C ASP A 342 13.24 -10.87 -1.49
N LYS A 343 12.54 -10.46 -0.42
CA LYS A 343 13.14 -10.14 0.88
C LYS A 343 13.99 -11.29 1.44
N ASN A 344 13.54 -12.54 1.25
CA ASN A 344 14.22 -13.71 1.83
C ASN A 344 15.54 -13.96 1.10
N MET A 345 15.56 -13.79 -0.24
CA MET A 345 16.78 -13.89 -1.03
C MET A 345 17.77 -12.76 -0.74
N VAL A 346 17.29 -11.53 -0.55
CA VAL A 346 18.17 -10.40 -0.17
C VAL A 346 18.81 -10.67 1.20
N LYS A 347 18.02 -11.12 2.18
CA LYS A 347 18.51 -11.46 3.53
C LYS A 347 19.59 -12.55 3.50
N LEU A 348 19.45 -13.57 2.63
CA LEU A 348 20.48 -14.60 2.43
C LEU A 348 21.83 -14.02 1.96
N VAL A 349 21.80 -13.04 1.06
CA VAL A 349 23.03 -12.39 0.58
C VAL A 349 23.60 -11.47 1.64
N GLU A 350 22.76 -10.79 2.41
CA GLU A 350 23.19 -9.91 3.52
C GLU A 350 23.88 -10.66 4.67
N MET A 351 23.55 -11.94 4.88
CA MET A 351 24.26 -12.81 5.84
C MET A 351 25.72 -13.08 5.43
N ASP A 352 26.05 -12.96 4.15
CA ASP A 352 27.41 -13.16 3.66
C ASP A 352 28.25 -11.89 3.81
N THR A 353 29.06 -11.84 4.87
CA THR A 353 29.96 -10.70 5.17
C THR A 353 31.05 -10.44 4.12
N THR A 354 31.25 -11.34 3.16
CA THR A 354 32.25 -11.18 2.09
C THR A 354 31.78 -10.20 1.00
N ILE A 355 30.50 -9.87 0.98
CA ILE A 355 29.86 -9.03 -0.05
C ILE A 355 29.33 -7.76 0.59
N SER A 356 29.53 -6.62 -0.05
CA SER A 356 28.91 -5.37 0.33
C SER A 356 27.72 -5.03 -0.58
N PRO A 357 26.63 -4.45 -0.06
CA PRO A 357 25.55 -3.96 -0.90
C PRO A 357 25.93 -2.66 -1.64
N PHE A 358 25.31 -2.40 -2.79
CA PHE A 358 25.50 -1.16 -3.55
C PHE A 358 24.87 0.08 -2.89
N LYS A 359 23.88 -0.13 -2.01
CA LYS A 359 23.10 0.91 -1.32
C LYS A 359 22.62 0.37 0.02
N ASN A 360 22.32 1.27 0.96
CA ASN A 360 21.61 0.87 2.18
C ASN A 360 20.24 0.32 1.81
N SER A 361 19.79 -0.70 2.53
CA SER A 361 18.40 -1.12 2.53
C SER A 361 17.52 0.00 3.13
N GLY A 362 16.28 0.15 2.64
CA GLY A 362 15.31 1.06 3.22
C GLY A 362 15.18 2.43 2.54
N LEU A 363 14.57 3.39 3.25
CA LEU A 363 14.13 4.67 2.71
C LEU A 363 15.26 5.71 2.67
N SER A 364 15.98 5.81 1.56
CA SER A 364 16.90 6.94 1.34
C SER A 364 16.11 8.24 1.04
N MET A 365 16.33 9.31 1.81
CA MET A 365 15.83 10.64 1.41
C MET A 365 16.96 11.34 0.65
N ARG A 366 16.68 11.72 -0.60
CA ARG A 366 17.61 12.51 -1.41
C ARG A 366 17.61 13.98 -0.98
N TRP A 367 18.15 14.31 0.20
CA TRP A 367 18.52 15.69 0.51
C TRP A 367 19.80 16.06 -0.27
N TRP A 368 19.99 17.35 -0.59
CA TRP A 368 21.07 17.84 -1.45
C TRP A 368 22.50 17.43 -1.05
N PHE A 369 22.72 16.92 0.16
CA PHE A 369 24.05 16.60 0.70
C PHE A 369 24.35 15.12 0.90
N ASN A 370 23.39 14.19 0.75
CA ASN A 370 23.65 12.78 1.03
C ASN A 370 23.14 11.86 -0.09
N ARG A 371 24.03 11.48 -1.01
CA ARG A 371 23.83 10.30 -1.85
C ARG A 371 24.47 9.13 -1.12
N GLU A 372 23.66 8.37 -0.40
CA GLU A 372 24.08 7.08 0.21
C GLU A 372 24.42 6.08 -0.91
N LYS A 373 25.62 6.20 -1.47
CA LYS A 373 26.24 5.16 -2.26
C LYS A 373 27.19 4.43 -1.33
N ILE A 374 26.87 3.19 -1.02
CA ILE A 374 27.84 2.29 -0.41
C ILE A 374 28.67 1.77 -1.58
N GLU A 375 29.98 1.95 -1.49
CA GLU A 375 30.89 1.41 -2.47
C GLU A 375 31.60 0.21 -1.87
N ASP A 376 31.73 -0.84 -2.67
CA ASP A 376 32.44 -2.04 -2.28
C ASP A 376 33.85 -1.72 -1.80
N LYS A 377 34.33 -2.47 -0.80
CA LYS A 377 35.64 -2.23 -0.16
C LYS A 377 36.77 -2.18 -1.19
N THR A 378 36.74 -3.04 -2.20
CA THR A 378 37.75 -3.11 -3.27
C THR A 378 37.61 -1.93 -4.25
N VAL A 379 36.38 -1.54 -4.58
CA VAL A 379 36.11 -0.37 -5.42
C VAL A 379 36.54 0.92 -4.73
N LEU A 380 36.21 1.07 -3.45
CA LEU A 380 36.59 2.20 -2.61
C LEU A 380 38.11 2.30 -2.48
N ALA A 381 38.79 1.18 -2.17
CA ALA A 381 40.25 1.14 -2.10
C ALA A 381 40.91 1.52 -3.44
N THR A 382 40.34 1.09 -4.57
CA THR A 382 40.83 1.44 -5.91
C THR A 382 40.65 2.92 -6.22
N LYS A 383 39.52 3.53 -5.81
CA LYS A 383 39.29 4.97 -5.94
C LYS A 383 40.21 5.80 -5.06
N SER A 384 40.39 5.41 -3.79
CA SER A 384 41.33 6.10 -2.90
C SER A 384 42.77 6.01 -3.42
N ALA A 385 43.16 4.89 -4.03
CA ALA A 385 44.46 4.75 -4.69
C ALA A 385 44.59 5.67 -5.93
N LYS A 386 43.54 5.75 -6.77
CA LYS A 386 43.45 6.70 -7.89
C LYS A 386 43.63 8.14 -7.40
N GLU A 387 42.89 8.54 -6.37
CA GLU A 387 42.95 9.90 -5.81
C GLU A 387 44.33 10.22 -5.25
N LYS A 388 44.93 9.29 -4.49
CA LYS A 388 46.27 9.47 -3.94
C LYS A 388 47.29 9.71 -5.06
N GLU A 389 47.29 8.87 -6.09
CA GLU A 389 48.25 9.00 -7.20
C GLU A 389 47.98 10.23 -8.09
N LEU A 390 46.73 10.53 -8.43
CA LEU A 390 46.42 11.73 -9.20
C LEU A 390 46.74 13.00 -8.40
N SER A 391 46.50 13.01 -7.09
CA SER A 391 46.78 14.18 -6.25
C SER A 391 48.28 14.49 -6.21
N THR A 392 49.15 13.48 -6.16
CA THR A 392 50.60 13.67 -6.23
C THR A 392 51.02 14.28 -7.57
N LEU A 393 50.53 13.73 -8.68
CA LEU A 393 50.84 14.23 -10.03
C LEU A 393 50.26 15.64 -10.27
N ILE A 394 49.06 15.93 -9.77
CA ILE A 394 48.45 17.25 -9.87
C ILE A 394 49.19 18.28 -9.02
N ASN A 395 49.70 17.89 -7.84
CA ASN A 395 50.47 18.78 -6.98
C ASN A 395 51.85 19.08 -7.56
N GLU A 396 52.53 18.09 -8.14
CA GLU A 396 53.77 18.26 -8.90
C GLU A 396 53.55 19.22 -10.08
N ARG A 397 52.45 19.05 -10.83
CA ARG A 397 52.05 19.97 -11.90
C ARG A 397 51.85 21.40 -11.39
N LYS A 398 51.22 21.55 -10.22
CA LYS A 398 50.97 22.86 -9.60
C LYS A 398 52.27 23.52 -9.15
N GLN A 399 53.25 22.77 -8.64
CA GLN A 399 54.56 23.28 -8.26
C GLN A 399 55.32 23.79 -9.49
N LEU A 400 55.41 22.99 -10.55
CA LEU A 400 56.08 23.38 -11.80
C LEU A 400 55.45 24.63 -12.46
N LYS A 401 54.13 24.79 -12.34
CA LYS A 401 53.42 26.01 -12.79
C LYS A 401 53.70 27.25 -11.93
N LYS A 402 54.04 27.08 -10.64
CA LYS A 402 54.37 28.20 -9.74
C LYS A 402 55.79 28.73 -9.96
N GLU A 403 56.71 27.88 -10.41
CA GLU A 403 58.13 28.22 -10.58
C GLU A 403 58.43 29.19 -11.75
N LYS A 404 57.46 29.50 -12.64
CA LYS A 404 57.58 30.48 -13.75
C LYS A 404 58.85 30.35 -14.61
N ASP A 405 59.40 29.14 -14.76
CA ASP A 405 60.51 28.84 -15.67
C ASP A 405 60.00 28.46 -17.07
N VAL A 406 60.58 29.05 -18.12
CA VAL A 406 60.26 28.80 -19.54
C VAL A 406 60.53 27.35 -19.94
N ASN A 407 61.47 26.67 -19.26
CA ASN A 407 61.81 25.27 -19.52
C ASN A 407 60.83 24.25 -18.92
N ASN A 408 59.83 24.68 -18.14
CA ASN A 408 58.87 23.79 -17.50
C ASN A 408 57.67 23.42 -18.39
N GLU A 409 57.48 24.05 -19.55
CA GLU A 409 56.33 23.76 -20.44
C GLU A 409 56.33 22.32 -20.96
N ALA A 410 57.48 21.81 -21.43
CA ALA A 410 57.59 20.43 -21.91
C ALA A 410 57.34 19.40 -20.78
N LYS A 411 57.82 19.69 -19.57
CA LYS A 411 57.56 18.86 -18.38
C LYS A 411 56.07 18.88 -18.03
N ILE A 412 55.41 20.03 -18.06
CA ILE A 412 53.98 20.16 -17.80
C ILE A 412 53.15 19.40 -18.85
N ASP A 413 53.50 19.45 -20.14
CA ASP A 413 52.83 18.67 -21.18
C ASP A 413 53.00 17.17 -20.99
N SER A 414 54.22 16.71 -20.69
CA SER A 414 54.49 15.30 -20.37
C SER A 414 53.68 14.82 -19.16
N LEU A 415 53.57 15.66 -18.13
CA LEU A 415 52.83 15.37 -16.91
C LEU A 415 51.31 15.37 -17.15
N ASN A 416 50.79 16.23 -18.03
CA ASN A 416 49.39 16.20 -18.45
C ASN A 416 49.06 14.90 -19.20
N LYS A 417 49.95 14.45 -20.10
CA LYS A 417 49.81 13.16 -20.81
C LYS A 417 49.84 11.99 -19.82
N LEU A 418 50.76 12.02 -18.85
CA LEU A 418 50.84 11.01 -17.80
C LEU A 418 49.58 10.99 -16.93
N ILE A 419 49.08 12.16 -16.49
CA ILE A 419 47.82 12.26 -15.73
C ILE A 419 46.67 11.68 -16.55
N ALA A 420 46.54 12.00 -17.84
CA ALA A 420 45.49 11.44 -18.69
C ALA A 420 45.60 9.92 -18.83
N GLN A 421 46.80 9.39 -19.03
CA GLN A 421 47.06 7.95 -19.12
C GLN A 421 46.73 7.23 -17.80
N ARG A 422 47.19 7.76 -16.66
CA ARG A 422 46.91 7.16 -15.35
C ARG A 422 45.43 7.28 -14.98
N THR A 423 44.76 8.37 -15.38
CA THR A 423 43.30 8.51 -15.21
C THR A 423 42.55 7.38 -15.90
N ARG A 424 42.87 7.10 -17.18
CA ARG A 424 42.26 6.00 -17.94
C ARG A 424 42.58 4.62 -17.33
N PHE A 425 43.83 4.39 -16.94
CA PHE A 425 44.24 3.16 -16.27
C PHE A 425 43.42 2.90 -14.98
N TRP A 426 43.25 3.92 -14.15
CA TRP A 426 42.47 3.78 -12.93
C TRP A 426 40.97 3.65 -13.19
N GLU A 427 40.44 4.29 -14.24
CA GLU A 427 39.04 4.10 -14.65
C GLU A 427 38.76 2.68 -15.09
N ASP A 428 39.64 2.11 -15.91
CA ASP A 428 39.56 0.71 -16.33
C ASP A 428 39.63 -0.26 -15.13
N LYS A 429 40.54 0.01 -14.19
CA LYS A 429 40.67 -0.77 -12.96
C LYS A 429 39.44 -0.68 -12.05
N ILE A 430 38.84 0.51 -11.93
CA ILE A 430 37.59 0.72 -11.17
C ILE A 430 36.42 -0.01 -11.84
N ASN A 431 36.32 0.05 -13.16
CA ASN A 431 35.29 -0.68 -13.91
C ASN A 431 35.44 -2.19 -13.71
N THR A 432 36.65 -2.72 -13.86
CA THR A 432 36.96 -4.13 -13.62
C THR A 432 36.60 -4.56 -12.20
N ALA A 433 36.95 -3.77 -11.17
CA ALA A 433 36.58 -4.07 -9.79
C ALA A 433 35.05 -4.04 -9.58
N THR A 434 34.35 -3.12 -10.24
CA THR A 434 32.89 -3.03 -10.19
C THR A 434 32.22 -4.22 -10.87
N ASP A 435 32.75 -4.68 -12.00
CA ASP A 435 32.25 -5.84 -12.73
C ASP A 435 32.43 -7.13 -11.92
N ILE A 436 33.60 -7.31 -11.29
CA ILE A 436 33.85 -8.44 -10.38
C ILE A 436 32.86 -8.42 -9.22
N HIS A 437 32.63 -7.24 -8.62
CA HIS A 437 31.69 -7.09 -7.52
C HIS A 437 30.25 -7.46 -7.95
N LEU A 438 29.81 -7.01 -9.12
CA LEU A 438 28.50 -7.33 -9.69
C LEU A 438 28.33 -8.83 -9.96
N GLN A 439 29.36 -9.47 -10.52
CA GLN A 439 29.39 -10.92 -10.77
C GLN A 439 29.33 -11.72 -9.47
N ASN A 440 30.05 -11.29 -8.42
CA ASN A 440 30.03 -11.94 -7.12
C ASN A 440 28.63 -11.90 -6.49
N ILE A 441 27.96 -10.75 -6.51
CA ILE A 441 26.57 -10.63 -6.01
C ILE A 441 25.64 -11.54 -6.79
N GLN A 442 25.70 -11.50 -8.12
CA GLN A 442 24.84 -12.33 -8.97
C GLN A 442 25.06 -13.83 -8.71
N LYS A 443 26.33 -14.25 -8.62
CA LYS A 443 26.70 -15.63 -8.31
C LYS A 443 26.10 -16.09 -7.00
N LYS A 444 26.08 -15.22 -5.99
CA LYS A 444 25.59 -15.54 -4.64
C LYS A 444 24.08 -15.71 -4.57
N TYR A 445 23.34 -14.96 -5.37
CA TYR A 445 21.93 -15.26 -5.59
C TYR A 445 21.75 -16.64 -6.24
N LEU A 446 22.51 -16.95 -7.28
CA LEU A 446 22.40 -18.21 -8.04
C LEU A 446 22.87 -19.45 -7.26
N GLU A 447 23.86 -19.33 -6.36
CA GLU A 447 24.31 -20.40 -5.45
C GLU A 447 23.17 -20.93 -4.57
N ASN A 448 22.19 -20.08 -4.27
CA ASN A 448 21.02 -20.42 -3.47
C ASN A 448 19.84 -20.95 -4.30
N ILE A 449 20.03 -21.18 -5.60
CA ILE A 449 19.00 -21.62 -6.54
C ILE A 449 19.44 -22.92 -7.22
N SER A 450 18.48 -23.81 -7.48
CA SER A 450 18.67 -24.97 -8.34
C SER A 450 17.45 -25.19 -9.21
N LEU A 451 17.69 -25.39 -10.51
CA LEU A 451 16.66 -25.67 -11.50
C LEU A 451 16.87 -27.08 -12.06
N TYR A 452 15.79 -27.85 -12.16
CA TYR A 452 15.78 -29.17 -12.79
C TYR A 452 14.66 -29.24 -13.82
N ILE A 453 14.87 -29.99 -14.90
CA ILE A 453 13.84 -30.40 -15.86
C ILE A 453 13.85 -31.92 -15.91
N ASP A 454 12.76 -32.57 -15.53
CA ASP A 454 12.65 -34.04 -15.47
C ASP A 454 13.87 -34.72 -14.82
N ASP A 455 14.26 -34.23 -13.65
CA ASP A 455 15.41 -34.68 -12.85
C ASP A 455 16.80 -34.27 -13.38
N ALA A 456 16.93 -33.79 -14.62
CA ALA A 456 18.19 -33.24 -15.13
C ALA A 456 18.42 -31.81 -14.60
N ARG A 457 19.58 -31.58 -13.96
CA ARG A 457 19.95 -30.25 -13.48
C ARG A 457 20.27 -29.32 -14.65
N VAL A 458 19.68 -28.13 -14.62
CA VAL A 458 19.92 -27.07 -15.61
C VAL A 458 20.83 -26.00 -15.00
N GLU A 459 21.93 -25.70 -15.68
CA GLU A 459 22.84 -24.63 -15.26
C GLU A 459 22.34 -23.25 -15.72
N LEU A 460 22.18 -22.33 -14.76
CA LEU A 460 21.73 -20.95 -15.01
C LEU A 460 22.93 -20.02 -15.27
N ASN A 461 23.64 -20.24 -16.38
CA ASN A 461 24.88 -19.52 -16.67
C ASN A 461 24.65 -18.17 -17.39
N GLN A 462 23.49 -17.98 -18.03
CA GLN A 462 23.14 -16.77 -18.77
C GLN A 462 21.99 -16.02 -18.08
N CYS A 463 22.32 -15.25 -17.05
CA CYS A 463 21.36 -14.47 -16.27
C CYS A 463 21.63 -12.97 -16.37
N PHE A 464 20.57 -12.18 -16.40
CA PHE A 464 20.62 -10.72 -16.46
C PHE A 464 19.73 -10.12 -15.39
N TYR A 465 20.17 -9.03 -14.77
CA TYR A 465 19.28 -8.21 -13.94
C TYR A 465 18.12 -7.70 -14.79
N TYR A 466 16.91 -7.94 -14.34
CA TYR A 466 15.69 -7.66 -15.10
C TYR A 466 14.62 -7.05 -14.20
N THR A 467 13.98 -6.00 -14.70
CA THR A 467 12.79 -5.42 -14.09
C THR A 467 11.58 -5.89 -14.88
N HIS A 468 10.78 -6.75 -14.27
CA HIS A 468 9.69 -7.43 -14.96
C HIS A 468 8.54 -6.46 -15.32
N PRO A 469 8.04 -6.45 -16.57
CA PRO A 469 7.06 -5.45 -17.02
C PRO A 469 5.67 -5.59 -16.39
N HIS A 470 5.38 -6.76 -15.78
CA HIS A 470 4.11 -7.02 -15.11
C HIS A 470 3.90 -6.10 -13.92
N PHE A 471 4.73 -6.19 -12.89
CA PHE A 471 4.62 -5.41 -11.66
C PHE A 471 5.95 -4.72 -11.27
N LYS A 472 6.86 -4.47 -12.24
CA LYS A 472 8.22 -3.92 -12.02
C LYS A 472 9.00 -4.63 -10.92
N GLU A 473 8.77 -5.93 -10.78
CA GLU A 473 9.53 -6.75 -9.85
C GLU A 473 10.99 -6.78 -10.29
N GLN A 474 11.89 -6.61 -9.33
CA GLN A 474 13.31 -6.74 -9.58
C GLN A 474 13.74 -8.20 -9.44
N GLY A 475 14.53 -8.68 -10.38
CA GLY A 475 14.89 -10.07 -10.44
C GLY A 475 16.07 -10.36 -11.36
N LEU A 476 16.32 -11.65 -11.55
CA LEU A 476 17.22 -12.19 -12.57
C LEU A 476 16.39 -12.87 -13.64
N LYS A 477 16.60 -12.53 -14.92
CA LYS A 477 16.08 -13.29 -16.05
C LYS A 477 17.19 -14.18 -16.57
N CYS A 478 16.99 -15.49 -16.44
CA CYS A 478 17.95 -16.51 -16.83
C CYS A 478 17.45 -17.30 -18.03
N PHE A 479 18.34 -17.60 -18.97
CA PHE A 479 18.03 -18.39 -20.16
C PHE A 479 18.58 -19.80 -20.03
N PHE A 480 17.85 -20.78 -20.55
CA PHE A 480 18.25 -22.19 -20.56
C PHE A 480 17.83 -22.87 -21.87
N GLY A 481 18.61 -23.87 -22.29
CA GLY A 481 18.35 -24.67 -23.48
C GLY A 481 17.23 -25.68 -23.25
N THR A 482 16.43 -25.90 -24.29
CA THR A 482 15.32 -26.86 -24.36
C THR A 482 15.41 -27.76 -25.60
N ASP A 483 16.54 -27.71 -26.30
CA ASP A 483 16.88 -28.48 -27.50
C ASP A 483 16.98 -29.98 -27.25
N THR A 484 17.41 -30.37 -26.04
CA THR A 484 17.54 -31.77 -25.62
C THR A 484 16.23 -32.40 -25.14
N LEU A 485 15.17 -31.60 -24.99
CA LEU A 485 13.86 -32.08 -24.52
C LEU A 485 13.08 -32.72 -25.67
N SER A 486 12.48 -33.88 -25.41
CA SER A 486 11.54 -34.52 -26.34
C SER A 486 10.27 -33.69 -26.51
N THR A 487 9.49 -33.93 -27.56
CA THR A 487 8.14 -33.35 -27.65
C THR A 487 7.24 -33.95 -26.56
N GLY A 488 6.55 -33.11 -25.79
CA GLY A 488 5.64 -33.52 -24.71
C GLY A 488 5.70 -32.67 -23.46
N ILE A 489 5.10 -33.17 -22.38
CA ILE A 489 5.09 -32.50 -21.06
C ILE A 489 6.38 -32.82 -20.31
N HIS A 490 7.03 -31.77 -19.82
CA HIS A 490 8.19 -31.83 -18.93
C HIS A 490 7.90 -31.02 -17.65
N TYR A 491 8.61 -31.31 -16.57
CA TYR A 491 8.42 -30.67 -15.27
C TYR A 491 9.64 -29.86 -14.87
N VAL A 492 9.47 -28.55 -14.77
CA VAL A 492 10.48 -27.63 -14.25
C VAL A 492 10.37 -27.57 -12.74
N LYS A 493 11.34 -28.16 -12.03
CA LYS A 493 11.46 -28.08 -10.58
C LYS A 493 12.44 -26.99 -10.20
N PHE A 494 11.92 -25.91 -9.62
CA PHE A 494 12.68 -24.80 -9.07
C PHE A 494 12.83 -25.00 -7.56
N ILE A 495 14.05 -24.95 -7.05
CA ILE A 495 14.38 -25.03 -5.63
C ILE A 495 15.18 -23.79 -5.28
N ARG A 496 14.85 -23.18 -4.14
CA ARG A 496 15.63 -22.08 -3.57
C ARG A 496 15.79 -22.25 -2.07
N ASN A 497 16.88 -21.70 -1.54
CA ASN A 497 17.01 -21.47 -0.12
C ASN A 497 16.24 -20.20 0.26
N VAL A 498 15.60 -20.19 1.43
CA VAL A 498 14.92 -19.03 2.00
C VAL A 498 15.26 -18.92 3.49
N VAL A 499 15.31 -17.69 3.99
CA VAL A 499 15.50 -17.42 5.42
C VAL A 499 14.14 -17.21 6.08
N GLU A 500 13.84 -17.97 7.14
CA GLU A 500 12.67 -17.75 7.99
C GLU A 500 13.01 -16.88 9.23
N ASN A 501 12.05 -16.70 10.14
CA ASN A 501 12.10 -15.65 11.17
C ASN A 501 13.23 -15.78 12.21
N ASP A 502 13.98 -16.89 12.23
CA ASP A 502 15.10 -17.13 13.16
C ASP A 502 16.46 -17.32 12.45
N ASP A 503 16.62 -16.80 11.24
CA ASP A 503 17.82 -16.96 10.41
C ASP A 503 18.11 -18.42 9.98
N GLU A 504 17.15 -19.32 10.20
CA GLU A 504 17.20 -20.69 9.70
C GLU A 504 16.95 -20.73 8.19
N ILE A 505 17.74 -21.54 7.49
CA ILE A 505 17.69 -21.69 6.03
C ILE A 505 16.84 -22.91 5.68
N GLU A 506 15.67 -22.68 5.11
CA GLU A 506 14.79 -23.72 4.59
C GLU A 506 14.85 -23.82 3.07
N LYS A 507 14.47 -24.98 2.53
CA LYS A 507 14.34 -25.19 1.09
C LYS A 507 12.89 -25.04 0.67
N ASP A 508 12.63 -24.02 -0.13
CA ASP A 508 11.35 -23.82 -0.82
C ASP A 508 11.44 -24.42 -2.23
N SER A 509 10.39 -25.12 -2.66
CA SER A 509 10.38 -25.78 -3.97
C SER A 509 9.06 -25.65 -4.69
N LEU A 510 9.15 -25.55 -6.01
CA LEU A 510 8.04 -25.32 -6.91
C LEU A 510 8.20 -26.20 -8.15
N ILE A 511 7.13 -26.87 -8.57
CA ILE A 511 7.09 -27.66 -9.79
C ILE A 511 6.14 -27.02 -10.78
N LEU A 512 6.63 -26.73 -11.99
CA LEU A 512 5.89 -26.09 -13.07
C LEU A 512 5.92 -26.98 -14.31
N PRO A 513 4.78 -27.49 -14.79
CA PRO A 513 4.74 -28.22 -16.06
C PRO A 513 5.02 -27.27 -17.24
N ILE A 514 5.71 -27.76 -18.26
CA ILE A 514 5.92 -27.10 -19.55
C ILE A 514 5.61 -28.09 -20.66
N ASN A 515 5.18 -27.61 -21.81
CA ASN A 515 4.90 -28.42 -22.98
C ASN A 515 5.89 -28.07 -24.10
N LYS A 516 6.78 -29.01 -24.44
CA LYS A 516 7.73 -28.86 -25.55
C LYS A 516 7.06 -29.34 -26.84
N HIS A 517 7.00 -28.45 -27.82
CA HIS A 517 6.56 -28.79 -29.19
C HIS A 517 7.74 -29.23 -30.05
#